data_AF-A0A948S0U3-F1
#
_entry.id   AF-A0A948S0U3-F1
#
_cell.length_a   1.000
_cell.length_b   1.000
_cell.length_c   1.000
_cell.angle_alpha   90.00
_cell.angle_beta   90.00
_cell.angle_gamma   90.00
#
_symmetry.space_group_name_H-M   'P 1'
#
loop_
_entity.id
_entity.type
_entity.pdbx_description
1 polymer ?
#
loop_
_entity_poly.entity_id
_entity_poly.type
_entity_poly.pdbx_seq_one_letter_code
_entity_poly.pdbx_strand_id
1 'polypeptide(L)'
;MITKTEAIDLVDDIFEEQALALGGMVAVDRVEDSFVWQMVKTFDLIRGKILRRLDTEHPDETDDIPQPIQPHPAIEEFLLSLRRS
;
A
#
# COMPACT_ATOMS: atom_id res chain seq x y z
N MET A 1 14.04 14.41 -13.47
CA MET A 1 14.24 13.73 -12.17
C MET A 1 13.18 14.27 -11.26
N ILE A 2 12.39 13.39 -10.65
CA ILE A 2 11.49 13.79 -9.57
C ILE A 2 12.36 14.08 -8.33
N THR A 3 12.04 15.14 -7.61
CA THR A 3 12.67 15.47 -6.33
C THR A 3 12.14 14.53 -5.25
N LYS A 4 12.87 14.43 -4.13
CA LYS A 4 12.43 13.64 -2.98
C LYS A 4 11.08 14.10 -2.44
N THR A 5 10.85 15.41 -2.39
CA THR A 5 9.57 15.98 -1.94
C THR A 5 8.43 15.60 -2.88
N GLU A 6 8.62 15.76 -4.20
CA GLU A 6 7.62 15.34 -5.19
C GLU A 6 7.34 13.83 -5.12
N ALA A 7 8.34 13.00 -4.77
CA ALA A 7 8.13 11.56 -4.57
C ALA A 7 7.34 11.24 -3.29
N ILE A 8 7.55 12.00 -2.21
CA ILE A 8 6.77 11.88 -0.97
C ILE A 8 5.31 12.28 -1.22
N ASP A 9 5.10 13.42 -1.88
CA ASP A 9 3.76 13.92 -2.21
C ASP A 9 3.02 12.90 -3.09
N LEU A 10 3.69 12.34 -4.10
CA LEU A 10 3.11 11.30 -4.96
C LEU A 10 2.72 10.03 -4.17
N VAL A 11 3.52 9.62 -3.19
CA VAL A 11 3.17 8.48 -2.33
C VAL A 11 1.92 8.79 -1.53
N ASP A 12 1.81 9.99 -0.97
CA ASP A 12 0.64 10.40 -0.19
C ASP A 12 -0.63 10.43 -1.03
N ASP A 13 -0.55 11.02 -2.23
CA ASP A 13 -1.66 11.06 -3.19
C ASP A 13 -2.14 9.64 -3.55
N ILE A 14 -1.21 8.70 -3.82
CA ILE A 14 -1.56 7.32 -4.16
C ILE A 14 -2.29 6.62 -3.00
N PHE A 15 -1.82 6.81 -1.76
CA PHE A 15 -2.47 6.20 -0.60
C PHE A 15 -3.83 6.83 -0.30
N GLU A 16 -4.01 8.12 -0.56
CA GLU A 16 -5.32 8.77 -0.47
C GLU A 16 -6.31 8.17 -1.48
N GLU A 17 -5.94 8.07 -2.74
CA GLU A 17 -6.78 7.46 -3.79
C GLU A 17 -7.15 6.00 -3.46
N GLN A 18 -6.20 5.23 -2.93
CA GLN A 18 -6.46 3.86 -2.45
C GLN A 18 -7.47 3.84 -1.29
N ALA A 19 -7.34 4.75 -0.32
CA ALA A 19 -8.26 4.84 0.81
C ALA A 19 -9.68 5.23 0.35
N LEU A 20 -9.80 6.15 -0.60
CA LEU A 20 -11.08 6.54 -1.19
C LEU A 20 -11.74 5.38 -1.94
N ALA A 21 -10.99 4.66 -2.77
CA ALA A 21 -11.49 3.49 -3.50
C ALA A 21 -11.99 2.39 -2.55
N LEU A 22 -11.22 2.09 -1.50
CA LEU A 22 -11.63 1.14 -0.47
C LEU A 22 -12.84 1.62 0.31
N GLY A 23 -12.88 2.90 0.69
CA GLY A 23 -14.02 3.49 1.39
C GLY A 23 -15.32 3.36 0.61
N GLY A 24 -15.26 3.54 -0.72
CA GLY A 24 -16.39 3.28 -1.62
C GLY A 24 -16.87 1.82 -1.58
N MET A 25 -15.94 0.85 -1.57
CA MET A 25 -16.28 -0.57 -1.49
C MET A 25 -16.85 -0.98 -0.12
N VAL A 26 -16.26 -0.48 0.96
CA VAL A 26 -16.73 -0.72 2.34
C VAL A 26 -18.11 -0.10 2.56
N ALA A 27 -18.42 1.03 1.91
CA ALA A 27 -19.71 1.68 2.06
C ALA A 27 -20.88 0.89 1.44
N VAL A 28 -20.61 0.05 0.44
CA VAL A 28 -21.65 -0.69 -0.29
C VAL A 28 -21.82 -2.14 0.15
N ASP A 29 -20.88 -2.69 0.93
CA ASP A 29 -20.90 -4.07 1.41
C ASP A 29 -20.81 -4.16 2.94
N ARG A 30 -21.32 -5.24 3.52
CA ARG A 30 -21.22 -5.49 4.97
C ARG A 30 -19.85 -6.04 5.32
N VAL A 31 -18.87 -5.15 5.43
CA VAL A 31 -17.51 -5.47 5.88
C VAL A 31 -17.43 -5.33 7.41
N GLU A 32 -16.75 -6.25 8.08
CA GLU A 32 -16.51 -6.13 9.53
C GLU A 32 -15.59 -4.94 9.83
N ASP A 33 -15.91 -4.16 10.86
CA ASP A 33 -15.11 -3.02 11.31
C ASP A 33 -13.66 -3.41 11.64
N SER A 34 -13.47 -4.59 12.24
CA SER A 34 -12.16 -5.18 12.54
C SER A 34 -11.31 -5.38 11.27
N PHE A 35 -11.94 -5.79 10.16
CA PHE A 35 -11.27 -5.96 8.87
C PHE A 35 -10.87 -4.60 8.30
N VAL A 36 -11.79 -3.62 8.32
CA VAL A 36 -11.51 -2.26 7.85
C VAL A 36 -10.35 -1.64 8.64
N TRP A 37 -10.36 -1.79 9.96
CA TRP A 37 -9.30 -1.31 10.84
C TRP A 37 -7.95 -1.95 10.49
N GLN A 38 -7.90 -3.27 10.37
CA GLN A 38 -6.67 -4.00 10.04
C GLN A 38 -6.13 -3.62 8.65
N MET A 39 -7.01 -3.40 7.69
CA MET A 39 -6.67 -2.96 6.34
C MET A 39 -6.01 -1.58 6.35
N VAL A 40 -6.64 -0.60 7.01
CA VAL A 40 -6.09 0.77 7.13
C VAL A 40 -4.75 0.77 7.86
N LYS A 41 -4.60 -0.02 8.94
CA LYS A 41 -3.32 -0.16 9.65
C LYS A 41 -2.23 -0.78 8.79
N THR A 42 -2.58 -1.74 7.95
CA THR A 42 -1.64 -2.36 7.02
C THR A 42 -1.16 -1.33 5.99
N PHE A 43 -2.05 -0.47 5.49
CA PHE A 43 -1.71 0.60 4.55
C PHE A 43 -0.78 1.64 5.17
N ASP A 44 -1.09 2.09 6.39
CA ASP A 44 -0.22 3.03 7.12
C ASP A 44 1.19 2.46 7.33
N LEU A 45 1.29 1.16 7.67
CA LEU A 45 2.59 0.47 7.78
C LEU A 45 3.35 0.45 6.45
N ILE A 46 2.68 0.14 5.33
CA ILE A 46 3.31 0.11 4.00
C ILE A 46 3.75 1.53 3.60
N ARG A 47 2.89 2.54 3.77
CA ARG A 47 3.22 3.94 3.50
C ARG A 47 4.46 4.38 4.27
N GLY A 48 4.48 4.14 5.59
CA GLY A 48 5.62 4.47 6.44
C GLY A 48 6.92 3.79 6.01
N LYS A 49 6.87 2.54 5.54
CA LYS A 49 8.03 1.84 4.97
C LYS A 49 8.51 2.49 3.67
N ILE A 50 7.60 2.84 2.76
CA ILE A 50 7.95 3.50 1.49
C ILE A 50 8.61 4.85 1.75
N LEU A 51 8.03 5.67 2.63
CA LEU A 51 8.61 6.97 2.98
C LEU A 51 10.00 6.82 3.61
N ARG A 52 10.19 5.86 4.52
CA ARG A 52 11.52 5.55 5.09
C ARG A 52 12.55 5.14 4.03
N ARG A 53 12.13 4.38 3.00
CA ARG A 53 13.00 4.01 1.87
C ARG A 53 13.37 5.21 1.00
N LEU A 54 12.46 6.17 0.82
CA LEU A 54 12.76 7.44 0.14
C LEU A 54 13.68 8.34 0.97
N ASP A 55 13.66 8.18 2.30
CA ASP A 55 14.51 8.93 3.22
C ASP A 55 15.95 8.41 3.33
N THR A 56 16.19 7.13 3.11
CA THR A 56 17.48 6.47 3.39
C THR A 56 18.27 6.20 2.11
N GLU A 57 19.53 6.63 2.03
CA GLU A 57 20.39 6.42 0.84
C GLU A 57 20.72 4.94 0.58
N HIS A 58 20.59 4.06 1.59
CA HIS A 58 20.77 2.61 1.50
C HIS A 58 19.62 1.89 2.21
N PRO A 59 18.60 1.38 1.49
CA PRO A 59 17.54 0.61 2.12
C PRO A 59 18.10 -0.76 2.55
N ASP A 60 18.14 -1.05 3.85
CA ASP A 60 18.27 -2.43 4.32
C ASP A 60 17.11 -3.25 3.72
N GLU A 61 17.44 -4.27 2.93
CA GLU A 61 16.49 -5.05 2.13
C GLU A 61 15.54 -5.93 2.97
N THR A 62 15.74 -6.02 4.28
CA THR A 62 15.01 -6.90 5.20
C THR A 62 13.88 -6.17 5.92
N ASP A 63 13.03 -5.47 5.18
CA ASP A 63 11.79 -4.93 5.73
C ASP A 63 10.62 -5.82 5.34
N ASP A 64 10.67 -7.09 5.79
CA ASP A 64 9.69 -8.15 5.48
C ASP A 64 8.27 -7.63 5.75
N ILE A 65 7.52 -7.43 4.67
CA ILE A 65 6.06 -7.33 4.78
C ILE A 65 5.62 -8.77 5.01
N PRO A 66 4.86 -9.07 6.09
CA PRO A 66 4.29 -10.41 6.25
C PRO A 66 3.53 -10.75 4.96
N GLN A 67 4.10 -11.63 4.15
CA GLN A 67 3.45 -12.04 2.92
C GLN A 67 2.21 -12.84 3.33
N PRO A 68 1.02 -12.50 2.82
CA PRO A 68 -0.15 -13.34 3.02
C PRO A 68 0.19 -14.75 2.58
N ILE A 69 -0.20 -15.74 3.38
CA ILE A 69 0.13 -17.17 3.16
C ILE A 69 -0.33 -17.65 1.77
N GLN A 70 -1.36 -17.01 1.20
CA GLN A 70 -1.68 -17.01 -0.22
C GLN A 70 -2.46 -15.73 -0.57
N PRO A 71 -1.98 -14.88 -1.48
CA PRO A 71 -2.78 -13.75 -1.95
C PRO A 71 -4.01 -14.25 -2.70
N HIS A 72 -5.12 -13.52 -2.60
CA HIS A 72 -6.30 -13.77 -3.42
C HIS A 72 -5.92 -13.71 -4.92
N PRO A 73 -6.48 -14.54 -5.82
CA PRO A 73 -6.08 -14.57 -7.23
C PRO A 73 -6.09 -13.21 -7.93
N ALA A 74 -7.10 -12.37 -7.64
CA ALA A 74 -7.15 -11.00 -8.16
C ALA A 74 -5.98 -10.10 -7.69
N ILE A 75 -5.50 -10.31 -6.46
CA ILE A 75 -4.32 -9.60 -5.93
C ILE A 75 -3.07 -10.13 -6.64
N GLU A 76 -2.95 -11.44 -6.82
CA GLU A 76 -1.82 -12.05 -7.53
C GLU A 76 -1.73 -11.54 -8.98
N GLU A 77 -2.84 -11.54 -9.70
CA GLU A 77 -2.91 -11.03 -11.08
C GLU A 77 -2.52 -9.55 -11.16
N PHE A 78 -3.02 -8.73 -10.23
CA PHE A 78 -2.65 -7.32 -10.16
C PHE A 78 -1.15 -7.14 -9.88
N LEU A 79 -0.59 -7.84 -8.90
CA LEU A 79 0.85 -7.78 -8.60
C LEU A 79 1.70 -8.26 -9.78
N LEU A 80 1.26 -9.28 -10.51
CA LEU A 80 1.93 -9.74 -11.73
C LEU A 80 1.89 -8.68 -12.83
N SER A 81 0.80 -7.92 -12.96
CA SER A 81 0.69 -6.84 -13.95
C SER A 81 1.67 -5.69 -13.68
N LEU A 82 1.87 -5.34 -12.40
CA LEU A 82 2.81 -4.30 -12.00
C LEU A 82 4.27 -4.66 -12.30
N ARG A 83 4.65 -5.94 -12.18
CA ARG A 83 6.02 -6.41 -12.47
C ARG A 83 6.36 -6.47 -13.95
N ARG A 84 5.36 -6.41 -14.83
CA ARG A 84 5.52 -6.48 -16.29
C ARG A 84 5.58 -5.09 -16.94
N SER A 85 5.23 -4.05 -16.19
CA SER A 85 5.28 -2.64 -16.61
C SER A 85 6.66 -2.06 -16.32
#